data_AF-A0A6V7JST5-F1
#
_entry.id   AF-A0A6V7JST5-F1
#
_cell.length_a   1.000
_cell.length_b   1.000
_cell.length_c   1.000
_cell.angle_alpha   90.00
_cell.angle_beta   90.00
_cell.angle_gamma   90.00
#
_symmetry.space_group_name_H-M   'P 1'
#
loop_
_entity.id
_entity.type
_entity.pdbx_description
1 polymer ?
#
loop_
_entity_poly.entity_id
_entity_poly.type
_entity_poly.pdbx_seq_one_letter_code
_entity_poly.pdbx_strand_id
1 'polypeptide(L)'
;MSSEEPNRTAAMPTEEAGQSVGSTSNQPNQNSDINSPRPPDQATRQNNLQRIQQRKQHVYNWPQVKKLVKLANYSACQVDECKCNGWKSCQPIIKSPKSDVPQLVTNFTDPCRSCTHTLENHFSHLPKNNDEEINKLLGMVVDVDNIFMGMHREEDADTKKVYYYLFKLLRKCIVAQTKPTIEGPLGQPPFERPDIASAVINFVFYKFSHLSQREWQAMYDLAKMFLHCLNHWNFETPSARRNTH
;
A
#
# COMPACT_ATOMS: atom_id res chain seq x y z
N MET A 1 32.54 -46.56 -11.08
CA MET A 1 32.57 -45.23 -11.74
C MET A 1 31.55 -44.36 -11.02
N SER A 2 31.98 -43.14 -10.70
CA SER A 2 31.62 -42.37 -9.51
C SER A 2 30.17 -41.89 -9.40
N SER A 3 29.75 -41.82 -8.14
CA SER A 3 28.62 -41.14 -7.53
C SER A 3 28.59 -39.62 -7.79
N GLU A 4 27.40 -39.01 -7.72
CA GLU A 4 27.00 -37.94 -6.76
C GLU A 4 25.78 -37.12 -7.24
N GLU A 5 24.78 -36.97 -6.36
CA GLU A 5 23.80 -35.87 -6.38
C GLU A 5 24.48 -34.51 -6.14
N PRO A 6 23.78 -33.38 -6.34
CA PRO A 6 23.58 -32.54 -5.15
C PRO A 6 22.23 -31.81 -5.06
N ASN A 7 21.55 -32.04 -3.93
CA ASN A 7 21.20 -31.06 -2.90
C ASN A 7 21.11 -29.57 -3.32
N ARG A 8 19.92 -28.96 -3.19
CA ARG A 8 19.73 -27.50 -3.20
C ARG A 8 19.13 -27.03 -1.88
N THR A 9 20.02 -26.72 -0.95
CA THR A 9 19.76 -25.93 0.26
C THR A 9 19.61 -24.45 -0.13
N ALA A 10 18.44 -23.86 0.09
CA ALA A 10 18.25 -22.41 0.00
C ALA A 10 18.47 -21.79 1.39
N ALA A 11 19.60 -21.10 1.55
CA ALA A 11 19.96 -20.40 2.78
C ALA A 11 19.30 -19.02 2.85
N MET A 12 18.65 -18.74 3.98
CA MET A 12 18.20 -17.43 4.46
C MET A 12 19.40 -16.58 4.94
N PRO A 13 19.29 -15.25 4.97
CA PRO A 13 20.12 -14.42 5.84
C PRO A 13 19.41 -14.19 7.19
N THR A 14 20.11 -14.59 8.24
CA THR A 14 19.80 -14.42 9.66
C THR A 14 20.00 -12.97 10.11
N GLU A 15 19.19 -12.55 11.07
CA GLU A 15 19.30 -11.28 11.81
C GLU A 15 20.51 -11.31 12.76
N GLU A 16 21.26 -10.21 12.86
CA GLU A 16 22.24 -9.99 13.93
C GLU A 16 21.77 -8.89 14.88
N ALA A 17 21.90 -9.18 16.16
CA ALA A 17 21.51 -8.36 17.29
C ALA A 17 22.68 -7.50 17.81
N GLY A 18 22.34 -6.28 18.25
CA GLY A 18 22.95 -5.62 19.41
C GLY A 18 24.19 -4.76 19.18
N GLN A 19 24.07 -3.46 19.47
CA GLN A 19 24.98 -2.79 20.40
C GLN A 19 24.43 -1.46 20.93
N SER A 20 24.52 -1.33 22.25
CA SER A 20 24.20 -0.18 23.10
C SER A 20 25.21 0.96 22.97
N VAL A 21 24.74 2.20 23.09
CA VAL A 21 25.51 3.31 23.69
C VAL A 21 24.54 4.29 24.33
N GLY A 22 24.77 4.59 25.61
CA GLY A 22 23.93 5.46 26.43
C GLY A 22 24.30 6.93 26.32
N SER A 23 23.36 7.79 26.68
CA SER A 23 23.62 9.13 27.23
C SER A 23 22.39 9.62 27.99
N THR A 24 22.62 9.92 29.26
CA THR A 24 21.66 10.40 30.25
C THR A 24 21.50 11.92 30.12
N SER A 25 20.27 12.45 30.16
CA SER A 25 19.98 13.71 30.84
C SER A 25 18.49 13.82 31.20
N ASN A 26 18.25 14.40 32.38
CA ASN A 26 17.05 14.33 33.20
C ASN A 26 16.01 15.44 32.93
N GLN A 27 14.77 15.15 33.37
CA GLN A 27 13.65 16.03 33.81
C GLN A 27 12.43 16.19 32.86
N PRO A 28 11.21 16.44 33.39
CA PRO A 28 10.43 15.46 34.17
C PRO A 28 9.00 15.27 33.62
N ASN A 29 8.40 14.23 34.18
CA ASN A 29 7.14 13.55 33.90
C ASN A 29 5.87 14.43 34.03
N GLN A 30 4.96 14.35 33.06
CA GLN A 30 3.51 14.46 33.27
C GLN A 30 2.78 13.46 32.35
N ASN A 31 2.57 12.25 32.88
CA ASN A 31 1.61 11.29 32.35
C ASN A 31 0.23 11.56 32.97
N SER A 32 -0.81 11.56 32.14
CA SER A 32 -2.11 11.03 32.54
C SER A 32 -2.58 10.08 31.45
N ASP A 33 -2.68 8.82 31.85
CA ASP A 33 -2.85 7.63 31.04
C ASP A 33 -4.21 7.55 30.34
N ILE A 34 -4.17 7.22 29.04
CA ILE A 34 -5.28 6.56 28.35
C ILE A 34 -4.67 5.38 27.60
N ASN A 35 -4.53 4.24 28.28
CA ASN A 35 -4.09 3.00 27.64
C ASN A 35 -5.18 1.94 27.83
N SER A 36 -6.17 1.98 26.95
CA SER A 36 -7.05 0.84 26.72
C SER A 36 -6.32 -0.12 25.77
N PRO A 37 -6.26 -1.43 26.03
CA PRO A 37 -5.51 -2.36 25.21
C PRO A 37 -6.17 -2.46 23.83
N ARG A 38 -5.54 -1.82 22.84
CA ARG A 38 -5.99 -1.86 21.45
C ARG A 38 -5.82 -3.29 20.91
N PRO A 39 -6.80 -3.85 20.18
CA PRO A 39 -6.64 -5.16 19.55
C PRO A 39 -5.37 -5.18 18.68
N PRO A 40 -4.52 -6.22 18.78
CA PRO A 40 -3.21 -6.25 18.13
C PRO A 40 -3.26 -6.04 16.60
N ASP A 41 -4.35 -6.48 15.95
CA ASP A 41 -4.55 -6.28 14.50
C ASP A 41 -4.78 -4.82 14.11
N GLN A 42 -5.43 -4.02 14.95
CA GLN A 42 -5.73 -2.62 14.64
C GLN A 42 -4.48 -1.74 14.72
N ALA A 43 -3.60 -2.02 15.69
CA ALA A 43 -2.30 -1.36 15.82
C ALA A 43 -1.38 -1.71 14.62
N THR A 44 -1.39 -2.97 14.19
CA THR A 44 -0.62 -3.45 13.04
C THR A 44 -1.09 -2.81 11.74
N ARG A 45 -2.40 -2.69 11.52
CA ARG A 45 -2.97 -2.00 10.36
C ARG A 45 -2.59 -0.51 10.33
N GLN A 46 -2.68 0.18 11.46
CA GLN A 46 -2.32 1.60 11.51
C GLN A 46 -0.82 1.83 11.29
N ASN A 47 0.03 0.93 11.81
CA ASN A 47 1.47 0.94 11.53
C ASN A 47 1.76 0.74 10.04
N ASN A 48 1.07 -0.20 9.39
CA ASN A 48 1.20 -0.46 7.96
C ASN A 48 0.79 0.76 7.11
N LEU A 49 -0.33 1.40 7.42
CA LEU A 49 -0.78 2.62 6.73
C LEU A 49 0.23 3.76 6.89
N GLN A 50 0.76 3.95 8.10
CA GLN A 50 1.80 4.96 8.36
C GLN A 50 3.08 4.66 7.56
N ARG A 51 3.50 3.39 7.49
CA ARG A 51 4.65 2.96 6.69
C ARG A 51 4.45 3.19 5.20
N ILE A 52 3.25 2.93 4.67
CA ILE A 52 2.91 3.22 3.26
C ILE A 52 2.98 4.72 3.01
N GLN A 53 2.42 5.54 3.90
CA GLN A 53 2.46 7.00 3.78
C GLN A 53 3.89 7.54 3.81
N GLN A 54 4.74 7.02 4.71
CA GLN A 54 6.16 7.37 4.77
C GLN A 54 6.90 6.99 3.48
N ARG A 55 6.61 5.80 2.91
CA ARG A 55 7.17 5.39 1.62
C ARG A 55 6.73 6.32 0.49
N LYS A 56 5.46 6.75 0.46
CA LYS A 56 4.96 7.74 -0.50
C LYS A 56 5.72 9.05 -0.40
N GLN A 57 5.84 9.62 0.81
CA GLN A 57 6.61 10.85 1.03
C GLN A 57 8.07 10.70 0.60
N HIS A 58 8.70 9.57 0.92
CA HIS A 58 10.07 9.30 0.50
C HIS A 58 10.23 9.29 -1.03
N VAL A 59 9.32 8.66 -1.77
CA VAL A 59 9.40 8.64 -3.25
C VAL A 59 9.06 9.98 -3.90
N TYR A 60 8.22 10.80 -3.27
CA TYR A 60 7.91 12.16 -3.74
C TYR A 60 9.12 13.10 -3.63
N ASN A 61 10.04 12.82 -2.70
CA ASN A 61 11.27 13.60 -2.53
C ASN A 61 12.43 13.13 -3.42
N TRP A 62 12.22 12.16 -4.32
CA TRP A 62 13.26 11.71 -5.23
C TRP A 62 13.57 12.76 -6.32
N PRO A 63 14.80 12.78 -6.86
CA PRO A 63 15.11 13.56 -8.05
C PRO A 63 14.22 13.17 -9.24
N GLN A 64 13.87 14.15 -10.09
CA GLN A 64 12.96 13.99 -11.24
C GLN A 64 13.28 12.74 -12.09
N VAL A 65 14.55 12.54 -12.41
CA VAL A 65 15.03 11.40 -13.21
C VAL A 65 14.64 10.06 -12.57
N LYS A 66 14.82 9.94 -11.25
CA LYS A 66 14.49 8.72 -10.50
C LYS A 66 12.98 8.47 -10.44
N LYS A 67 12.17 9.54 -10.32
CA LYS A 67 10.71 9.46 -10.40
C LYS A 67 10.28 8.89 -11.76
N LEU A 68 10.81 9.45 -12.86
CA LEU A 68 10.49 9.03 -14.22
C LEU A 68 10.92 7.59 -14.51
N VAL A 69 12.11 7.16 -14.07
CA VAL A 69 12.56 5.77 -14.19
C VAL A 69 11.61 4.82 -13.45
N LYS A 70 11.19 5.17 -12.23
CA LYS A 70 10.26 4.33 -11.46
C LYS A 70 8.90 4.21 -12.17
N LEU A 71 8.38 5.29 -12.74
CA LEU A 71 7.13 5.29 -13.51
C LEU A 71 7.27 4.51 -14.83
N ALA A 72 8.40 4.65 -15.52
CA ALA A 72 8.67 3.94 -16.78
C ALA A 72 8.54 2.41 -16.63
N ASN A 73 8.82 1.84 -15.45
CA ASN A 73 8.64 0.42 -15.17
C ASN A 73 7.17 -0.06 -15.25
N TYR A 74 6.21 0.87 -15.14
CA TYR A 74 4.76 0.60 -15.17
C TYR A 74 4.08 1.18 -16.41
N SER A 75 4.81 1.92 -17.24
CA SER A 75 4.30 2.60 -18.42
C SER A 75 4.54 1.78 -19.70
N ALA A 76 3.59 1.87 -20.64
CA ALA A 76 3.74 1.27 -21.96
C ALA A 76 4.76 2.05 -22.82
N CYS A 77 5.48 1.33 -23.67
CA CYS A 77 6.35 1.94 -24.67
C CYS A 77 5.51 2.64 -25.74
N GLN A 78 5.90 3.87 -26.10
CA GLN A 78 5.18 4.74 -27.03
C GLN A 78 5.67 4.62 -28.49
N VAL A 79 6.55 3.66 -28.79
CA VAL A 79 6.92 3.36 -30.17
C VAL A 79 5.78 2.61 -30.84
N ASP A 80 5.46 2.98 -32.08
CA ASP A 80 4.38 2.35 -32.84
C ASP A 80 4.57 0.83 -32.95
N GLU A 81 3.45 0.10 -32.91
CA GLU A 81 3.36 -1.37 -32.89
C GLU A 81 4.11 -2.10 -31.73
N CYS A 82 4.70 -1.39 -30.77
CA CYS A 82 5.39 -1.99 -29.63
C CYS A 82 4.42 -2.47 -28.54
N LYS A 83 4.56 -3.73 -28.09
CA LYS A 83 3.74 -4.34 -27.02
C LYS A 83 4.37 -4.30 -25.62
N CYS A 84 5.42 -3.50 -25.44
CA CYS A 84 6.12 -3.41 -24.17
C CYS A 84 5.32 -2.60 -23.14
N ASN A 85 5.10 -3.19 -21.96
CA ASN A 85 4.27 -2.62 -20.88
C ASN A 85 5.06 -2.14 -19.66
N GLY A 86 6.37 -1.91 -19.84
CA GLY A 86 7.23 -1.45 -18.77
C GLY A 86 8.70 -1.53 -19.15
N TRP A 87 9.42 -0.44 -18.90
CA TRP A 87 10.86 -0.42 -19.07
C TRP A 87 11.53 -1.42 -18.10
N LYS A 88 12.59 -2.08 -18.57
CA LYS A 88 13.45 -2.93 -17.75
C LYS A 88 14.90 -2.62 -18.08
N SER A 89 15.69 -2.35 -17.06
CA SER A 89 17.12 -2.08 -17.25
C SER A 89 17.85 -3.27 -17.86
N CYS A 90 18.70 -3.00 -18.85
CA CYS A 90 19.68 -3.94 -19.38
C CYS A 90 20.94 -4.05 -18.49
N GLN A 91 21.19 -3.05 -17.64
CA GLN A 91 22.37 -3.01 -16.79
C GLN A 91 22.25 -4.04 -15.65
N PRO A 92 23.29 -4.85 -15.40
CA PRO A 92 23.33 -5.68 -14.20
C PRO A 92 23.34 -4.77 -12.96
N ILE A 93 22.60 -5.15 -11.91
CA ILE A 93 22.64 -4.44 -10.63
C ILE A 93 24.01 -4.72 -10.00
N ILE A 94 24.97 -3.81 -10.18
CA ILE A 94 26.27 -3.90 -9.53
C ILE A 94 26.08 -3.47 -8.07
N LYS A 95 26.21 -4.42 -7.13
CA LYS A 95 26.30 -4.10 -5.70
C LYS A 95 27.69 -3.52 -5.44
N SER A 96 27.79 -2.20 -5.29
CA SER A 96 29.01 -1.53 -4.86
C SER A 96 29.30 -1.86 -3.39
N PRO A 97 30.51 -2.32 -3.02
CA PRO A 97 30.89 -2.56 -1.62
C PRO A 97 31.27 -1.28 -0.85
N LYS A 98 31.18 -0.07 -1.45
CA LYS A 98 31.61 1.20 -0.82
C LYS A 98 30.50 2.27 -0.69
N SER A 99 29.25 1.94 -1.01
CA SER A 99 28.10 2.80 -0.74
C SER A 99 26.83 1.95 -0.65
N ASP A 100 26.05 2.08 0.42
CA ASP A 100 24.80 1.34 0.67
C ASP A 100 23.64 1.65 -0.29
N VAL A 101 23.91 2.29 -1.44
CA VAL A 101 22.93 2.59 -2.47
C VAL A 101 23.49 2.15 -3.83
N PRO A 102 22.89 1.16 -4.50
CA PRO A 102 23.15 0.91 -5.91
C PRO A 102 22.70 2.14 -6.71
N GLN A 103 23.64 3.00 -7.11
CA GLN A 103 23.36 4.07 -8.07
C GLN A 103 23.33 3.46 -9.47
N LEU A 104 22.13 3.15 -9.95
CA LEU A 104 21.91 2.89 -11.36
C LEU A 104 22.06 4.24 -12.09
N VAL A 105 23.22 4.49 -12.70
CA VAL A 105 23.39 5.62 -13.61
C VAL A 105 22.55 5.30 -14.84
N THR A 106 21.30 5.77 -14.82
CA THR A 106 20.31 5.49 -15.86
C THR A 106 20.23 6.70 -16.77
N ASN A 107 20.51 6.50 -18.05
CA ASN A 107 20.38 7.53 -19.07
C ASN A 107 19.07 7.36 -19.83
N PHE A 108 18.51 8.46 -20.34
CA PHE A 108 17.26 8.42 -21.11
C PHE A 108 17.37 7.62 -22.42
N THR A 109 18.59 7.43 -22.91
CA THR A 109 18.92 6.64 -24.09
C THR A 109 19.11 5.15 -23.80
N ASP A 110 19.07 4.72 -22.54
CA ASP A 110 19.29 3.32 -22.18
C ASP A 110 18.21 2.41 -22.79
N PRO A 111 18.61 1.34 -23.50
CA PRO A 111 17.66 0.47 -24.17
C PRO A 111 16.93 -0.41 -23.16
N CYS A 112 15.62 -0.57 -23.37
CA CYS A 112 14.79 -1.49 -22.61
C CYS A 112 15.16 -2.94 -22.91
N ARG A 113 15.34 -3.77 -21.88
CA ARG A 113 15.62 -5.20 -22.05
C ARG A 113 14.54 -5.97 -22.81
N SER A 114 13.29 -5.48 -22.80
CA SER A 114 12.15 -6.20 -23.38
C SER A 114 11.87 -5.82 -24.84
N CYS A 115 12.03 -4.55 -25.22
CA CYS A 115 11.75 -4.07 -26.58
C CYS A 115 12.91 -3.34 -27.26
N THR A 116 14.05 -3.20 -26.59
CA THR A 116 15.26 -2.48 -27.05
C THR A 116 15.09 -0.98 -27.30
N HIS A 117 13.86 -0.44 -27.23
CA HIS A 117 13.61 1.00 -27.31
C HIS A 117 14.12 1.76 -26.08
N THR A 118 14.42 3.04 -26.27
CA THR A 118 14.98 3.92 -25.24
C THR A 118 14.05 4.04 -24.02
N LEU A 119 14.64 4.32 -22.85
CA LEU A 119 13.90 4.65 -21.64
C LEU A 119 12.94 5.83 -21.89
N GLU A 120 13.34 6.84 -22.66
CA GLU A 120 12.48 7.97 -23.00
C GLU A 120 11.15 7.56 -23.64
N ASN A 121 11.17 6.56 -24.51
CA ASN A 121 9.95 6.03 -25.14
C ASN A 121 8.98 5.39 -24.14
N HIS A 122 9.38 5.16 -22.89
CA HIS A 122 8.52 4.59 -21.84
C HIS A 122 7.97 5.66 -20.88
N PHE A 123 8.45 6.90 -20.94
CA PHE A 123 7.96 7.98 -20.06
C PHE A 123 7.62 9.27 -20.82
N SER A 124 7.72 9.29 -22.16
CA SER A 124 7.46 10.47 -22.99
C SER A 124 6.05 11.06 -22.85
N HIS A 125 5.04 10.23 -22.56
CA HIS A 125 3.65 10.64 -22.31
C HIS A 125 3.40 11.22 -20.90
N LEU A 126 4.37 11.10 -19.99
CA LEU A 126 4.21 11.60 -18.63
C LEU A 126 4.35 13.13 -18.58
N PRO A 127 3.59 13.84 -17.74
CA PRO A 127 3.66 15.29 -17.62
C PRO A 127 4.92 15.71 -16.85
N LYS A 128 6.09 15.65 -17.50
CA LYS A 128 7.42 15.89 -16.89
C LYS A 128 7.52 17.23 -16.14
N ASN A 129 6.66 18.20 -16.50
CA ASN A 129 6.65 19.55 -15.92
C ASN A 129 5.62 19.73 -14.80
N ASN A 130 4.84 18.71 -14.46
CA ASN A 130 3.84 18.75 -13.38
C ASN A 130 4.20 17.75 -12.29
N ASP A 131 4.91 18.23 -11.26
CA ASP A 131 5.36 17.37 -10.16
C ASP A 131 4.20 16.77 -9.35
N GLU A 132 3.06 17.47 -9.25
CA GLU A 132 1.87 16.97 -8.55
C GLU A 132 1.28 15.73 -9.22
N GLU A 133 1.12 15.77 -10.55
CA GLU A 133 0.65 14.60 -11.31
C GLU A 133 1.67 13.46 -11.28
N ILE A 134 2.97 13.75 -11.34
CA ILE A 134 4.02 12.74 -11.15
C ILE A 134 3.93 12.10 -9.77
N ASN A 135 3.75 12.89 -8.70
CA ASN A 135 3.60 12.38 -7.34
C ASN A 135 2.32 11.55 -7.18
N LYS A 136 1.22 11.94 -7.83
CA LYS A 136 -0.02 11.15 -7.85
C LYS A 136 0.17 9.79 -8.52
N LEU A 137 0.87 9.72 -9.65
CA LEU A 137 1.22 8.46 -10.30
C LEU A 137 2.15 7.61 -9.42
N LEU A 138 3.16 8.22 -8.78
CA LEU A 138 4.06 7.53 -7.85
C LEU A 138 3.30 6.98 -6.63
N GLY A 139 2.31 7.71 -6.13
CA GLY A 139 1.43 7.25 -5.06
C GLY A 139 0.74 5.94 -5.44
N MET A 140 0.18 5.87 -6.64
CA MET A 140 -0.42 4.63 -7.17
C MET A 140 0.62 3.51 -7.34
N VAL A 141 1.84 3.81 -7.77
CA VAL A 141 2.92 2.81 -7.86
C VAL A 141 3.26 2.20 -6.50
N VAL A 142 3.36 3.02 -5.45
CA VAL A 142 3.58 2.52 -4.09
C VAL A 142 2.42 1.63 -3.64
N ASP A 143 1.18 2.01 -3.96
CA ASP A 143 -0.01 1.22 -3.66
C ASP A 143 -0.01 -0.12 -4.41
N VAL A 144 0.38 -0.13 -5.69
CA VAL A 144 0.53 -1.35 -6.50
C VAL A 144 1.56 -2.30 -5.88
N ASP A 145 2.73 -1.78 -5.49
CA ASP A 145 3.78 -2.59 -4.85
C ASP A 145 3.29 -3.17 -3.52
N ASN A 146 2.54 -2.38 -2.74
CA ASN A 146 1.96 -2.83 -1.49
C ASN A 146 0.88 -3.91 -1.68
N ILE A 147 -0.05 -3.71 -2.62
CA ILE A 147 -1.08 -4.70 -2.96
C ILE A 147 -0.43 -5.98 -3.48
N PHE A 148 0.60 -5.87 -4.31
CA PHE A 148 1.32 -7.03 -4.84
C PHE A 148 1.95 -7.86 -3.71
N MET A 149 2.59 -7.21 -2.72
CA MET A 149 3.11 -7.89 -1.54
C MET A 149 2.00 -8.53 -0.69
N GLY A 150 0.88 -7.84 -0.48
CA GLY A 150 -0.28 -8.38 0.24
C GLY A 150 -0.87 -9.60 -0.46
N MET A 151 -1.06 -9.54 -1.77
CA MET A 151 -1.57 -10.61 -2.61
C MET A 151 -0.72 -11.89 -2.59
N HIS A 152 0.61 -11.76 -2.46
CA HIS A 152 1.50 -12.91 -2.34
C HIS A 152 1.42 -13.58 -0.96
N ARG A 153 1.07 -12.83 0.09
CA ARG A 153 0.89 -13.33 1.45
C ARG A 153 -0.54 -13.81 1.72
N GLU A 154 -1.49 -13.44 0.87
CA GLU A 154 -2.89 -13.77 1.03
C GLU A 154 -3.17 -15.24 0.70
N GLU A 155 -3.80 -15.91 1.66
CA GLU A 155 -4.17 -17.33 1.60
C GLU A 155 -5.61 -17.51 1.08
N ASP A 156 -6.54 -16.61 1.45
CA ASP A 156 -7.93 -16.72 1.02
C ASP A 156 -8.07 -16.41 -0.47
N ALA A 157 -8.61 -17.37 -1.21
CA ALA A 157 -8.71 -17.29 -2.67
C ALA A 157 -9.63 -16.15 -3.14
N ASP A 158 -10.68 -15.80 -2.39
CA ASP A 158 -11.62 -14.76 -2.77
C ASP A 158 -11.06 -13.36 -2.45
N THR A 159 -10.40 -13.19 -1.30
CA THR A 159 -9.64 -11.97 -0.98
C THR A 159 -8.53 -11.73 -2.00
N LYS A 160 -7.82 -12.79 -2.41
CA LYS A 160 -6.75 -12.70 -3.42
C LYS A 160 -7.26 -12.22 -4.77
N LYS A 161 -8.47 -12.61 -5.20
CA LYS A 161 -9.11 -12.09 -6.42
C LYS A 161 -9.36 -10.59 -6.33
N VAL A 162 -9.78 -10.08 -5.16
CA VAL A 162 -9.98 -8.65 -4.93
C VAL A 162 -8.64 -7.90 -5.05
N TYR A 163 -7.57 -8.39 -4.42
CA TYR A 163 -6.24 -7.79 -4.59
C TYR A 163 -5.75 -7.80 -6.04
N TYR A 164 -5.94 -8.91 -6.75
CA TYR A 164 -5.57 -9.00 -8.17
C TYR A 164 -6.34 -7.99 -9.03
N TYR A 165 -7.64 -7.82 -8.78
CA TYR A 165 -8.44 -6.80 -9.45
C TYR A 165 -7.91 -5.38 -9.18
N LEU A 166 -7.66 -5.03 -7.91
CA LEU A 166 -7.13 -3.72 -7.54
C LEU A 166 -5.73 -3.47 -8.12
N PHE A 167 -4.86 -4.48 -8.12
CA PHE A 167 -3.56 -4.43 -8.77
C PHE A 167 -3.67 -4.13 -10.26
N LYS A 168 -4.57 -4.83 -10.98
CA LYS A 168 -4.80 -4.62 -12.42
C LYS A 168 -5.40 -3.24 -12.69
N LEU A 169 -6.36 -2.80 -11.87
CA LEU A 169 -7.00 -1.49 -11.97
C LEU A 169 -5.97 -0.37 -11.85
N LEU A 170 -5.16 -0.37 -10.78
CA LEU A 170 -4.16 0.67 -10.55
C LEU A 170 -3.08 0.67 -11.65
N ARG A 171 -2.61 -0.50 -12.12
CA ARG A 171 -1.69 -0.56 -13.25
C ARG A 171 -2.28 0.05 -14.51
N LYS A 172 -3.56 -0.21 -14.81
CA LYS A 172 -4.26 0.42 -15.93
C LYS A 172 -4.33 1.94 -15.76
N CYS A 173 -4.65 2.43 -14.55
CA CYS A 173 -4.71 3.85 -14.24
C CYS A 173 -3.36 4.55 -14.34
N ILE A 174 -2.26 3.89 -13.99
CA ILE A 174 -0.91 4.45 -14.16
C ILE A 174 -0.58 4.62 -15.64
N VAL A 175 -0.87 3.61 -16.47
CA VAL A 175 -0.64 3.67 -17.93
C VAL A 175 -1.53 4.70 -18.61
N ALA A 176 -2.81 4.73 -18.26
CA ALA A 176 -3.79 5.63 -18.87
C ALA A 176 -3.81 7.03 -18.21
N GLN A 177 -3.06 7.22 -17.13
CA GLN A 177 -3.01 8.44 -16.33
C GLN A 177 -4.41 8.90 -15.84
N THR A 178 -5.26 7.94 -15.49
CA THR A 178 -6.64 8.18 -15.04
C THR A 178 -6.80 8.00 -13.53
N LYS A 179 -7.85 8.58 -12.97
CA LYS A 179 -8.22 8.33 -11.56
C LYS A 179 -8.77 6.90 -11.42
N PRO A 180 -8.36 6.13 -10.40
CA PRO A 180 -8.93 4.83 -10.15
C PRO A 180 -10.37 4.94 -9.70
N THR A 181 -11.24 4.24 -10.41
CA THR A 181 -12.66 4.06 -10.08
C THR A 181 -12.95 2.57 -10.12
N ILE A 182 -13.52 2.04 -9.04
CA ILE A 182 -13.93 0.64 -8.98
C ILE A 182 -15.24 0.53 -9.75
N GLU A 183 -15.23 -0.09 -10.92
CA GLU A 183 -16.44 -0.33 -11.72
C GLU A 183 -16.74 -1.82 -11.76
N GLY A 184 -18.02 -2.19 -11.72
CA GLY A 184 -18.43 -3.58 -11.80
C GLY A 184 -19.86 -3.86 -11.35
N PRO A 185 -20.27 -5.13 -11.38
CA PRO A 185 -21.64 -5.55 -11.04
C PRO A 185 -22.00 -5.36 -9.56
N LEU A 186 -21.02 -5.02 -8.72
CA LEU A 186 -21.21 -4.74 -7.29
C LEU A 186 -21.90 -3.39 -7.03
N GLY A 187 -22.06 -2.54 -8.06
CA GLY A 187 -22.62 -1.20 -7.91
C GLY A 187 -21.61 -0.19 -7.34
N GLN A 188 -22.12 0.96 -6.93
CA GLN A 188 -21.36 2.04 -6.30
C GLN A 188 -21.94 2.37 -4.92
N PRO A 189 -21.12 2.80 -3.95
CA PRO A 189 -21.65 3.32 -2.70
C PRO A 189 -22.52 4.58 -2.95
N PRO A 190 -23.55 4.83 -2.12
CA PRO A 190 -23.98 4.03 -0.98
C PRO A 190 -24.78 2.78 -1.37
N PHE A 191 -24.52 1.66 -0.70
CA PHE A 191 -25.16 0.36 -1.00
C PHE A 191 -26.51 0.16 -0.31
N GLU A 192 -26.75 0.85 0.81
CA GLU A 192 -27.98 0.73 1.60
C GLU A 192 -28.33 2.08 2.24
N ARG A 193 -29.62 2.32 2.49
CA ARG A 193 -30.13 3.50 3.21
C ARG A 193 -31.24 3.08 4.19
N PRO A 194 -31.25 3.60 5.43
CA PRO A 194 -30.23 4.48 6.04
C PRO A 194 -28.88 3.76 6.23
N ASP A 195 -27.79 4.51 6.29
CA ASP A 195 -26.49 3.92 6.61
C ASP A 195 -26.41 3.50 8.09
N ILE A 196 -25.40 2.67 8.42
CA ILE A 196 -25.24 2.13 9.78
C ILE A 196 -25.04 3.26 10.80
N ALA A 197 -24.31 4.32 10.44
CA ALA A 197 -24.09 5.45 11.33
C ALA A 197 -25.43 6.12 11.71
N SER A 198 -26.26 6.41 10.71
CA SER A 198 -27.59 6.98 10.89
C SER A 198 -28.48 6.07 11.73
N ALA A 199 -28.47 4.76 11.46
CA ALA A 199 -29.26 3.80 12.24
C ALA A 199 -28.82 3.75 13.72
N VAL A 200 -27.51 3.74 13.99
CA VAL A 200 -26.95 3.74 15.34
C VAL A 200 -27.25 5.05 16.08
N ILE A 201 -27.13 6.20 15.41
CA ILE A 201 -27.46 7.49 16.02
C ILE A 201 -28.97 7.57 16.34
N ASN A 202 -29.83 7.15 15.40
CA ASN A 202 -31.27 7.10 15.63
C ASN A 202 -31.63 6.16 16.78
N PHE A 203 -30.94 5.01 16.91
CA PHE A 203 -31.11 4.13 18.05
C PHE A 203 -30.80 4.82 19.38
N VAL A 204 -29.71 5.60 19.45
CA VAL A 204 -29.34 6.34 20.66
C VAL A 204 -30.42 7.37 21.01
N PHE A 205 -30.89 8.15 20.04
CA PHE A 205 -31.98 9.11 20.25
C PHE A 205 -33.27 8.42 20.71
N TYR A 206 -33.66 7.35 20.03
CA TYR A 206 -34.90 6.66 20.33
C TYR A 206 -34.89 5.98 21.70
N LYS A 207 -33.79 5.31 22.05
CA LYS A 207 -33.71 4.52 23.29
C LYS A 207 -33.31 5.34 24.52
N PHE A 208 -32.46 6.35 24.38
CA PHE A 208 -31.83 7.02 25.52
C PHE A 208 -32.23 8.49 25.67
N SER A 209 -33.18 9.01 24.89
CA SER A 209 -33.66 10.40 24.99
C SER A 209 -34.20 10.81 26.36
N HIS A 210 -34.61 9.85 27.18
CA HIS A 210 -35.13 10.10 28.53
C HIS A 210 -34.02 10.29 29.59
N LEU A 211 -32.76 10.01 29.25
CA LEU A 211 -31.63 10.13 30.17
C LEU A 211 -31.26 11.59 30.42
N SER A 212 -30.51 11.84 31.50
CA SER A 212 -29.90 13.14 31.72
C SER A 212 -28.91 13.48 30.60
N GLN A 213 -28.64 14.77 30.38
CA GLN A 213 -27.72 15.22 29.33
C GLN A 213 -26.34 14.54 29.43
N ARG A 214 -25.84 14.30 30.65
CA ARG A 214 -24.54 13.66 30.88
C ARG A 214 -24.55 12.19 30.44
N GLU A 215 -25.57 11.44 30.82
CA GLU A 215 -25.68 10.01 30.50
C GLU A 215 -26.00 9.80 29.02
N TRP A 216 -26.86 10.65 28.44
CA TRP A 216 -27.12 10.66 27.01
C TRP A 216 -25.83 10.91 26.21
N GLN A 217 -25.03 11.90 26.62
CA GLN A 217 -23.74 12.18 26.01
C GLN A 217 -22.80 10.97 26.09
N ALA A 218 -22.77 10.27 27.23
CA ALA A 218 -21.97 9.05 27.38
C ALA A 218 -22.43 7.94 26.40
N MET A 219 -23.74 7.73 26.23
CA MET A 219 -24.27 6.77 25.24
C MET A 219 -23.92 7.17 23.81
N TYR A 220 -23.99 8.46 23.49
CA TYR A 220 -23.62 8.98 22.19
C TYR A 220 -22.12 8.80 21.88
N ASP A 221 -21.24 9.03 22.87
CA ASP A 221 -19.81 8.80 22.69
C ASP A 221 -19.45 7.31 22.61
N LEU A 222 -20.16 6.44 23.32
CA LEU A 222 -20.05 4.99 23.14
C LEU A 222 -20.48 4.56 21.73
N ALA A 223 -21.56 5.15 21.19
CA ALA A 223 -21.99 4.89 19.83
C ALA A 223 -20.94 5.33 18.79
N LYS A 224 -20.28 6.48 18.98
CA LYS A 224 -19.14 6.88 18.13
C LYS A 224 -17.99 5.90 18.23
N MET A 225 -17.66 5.42 19.44
CA MET A 225 -16.62 4.41 19.65
C MET A 225 -16.97 3.12 18.92
N PHE A 226 -18.21 2.66 19.01
CA PHE A 226 -18.70 1.49 18.28
C PHE A 226 -18.56 1.66 16.77
N LEU A 227 -19.01 2.79 16.21
CA LEU A 227 -18.87 3.09 14.78
C LEU A 227 -17.40 3.18 14.34
N HIS A 228 -16.54 3.72 15.20
CA HIS A 228 -15.09 3.73 14.96
C HIS A 228 -14.53 2.31 14.88
N CYS A 229 -14.89 1.44 15.82
CA CYS A 229 -14.49 0.02 15.81
C CYS A 229 -14.99 -0.68 14.55
N LEU A 230 -16.27 -0.49 14.18
CA LEU A 230 -16.88 -1.10 13.00
C LEU A 230 -16.16 -0.71 11.71
N ASN A 231 -15.81 0.58 11.54
CA ASN A 231 -15.10 1.07 10.35
C ASN A 231 -13.67 0.52 10.21
N HIS A 232 -13.08 0.03 11.30
CA HIS A 232 -11.73 -0.53 11.32
C HIS A 232 -11.72 -2.05 11.52
N TRP A 233 -12.89 -2.66 11.69
CA TRP A 233 -13.04 -4.08 11.87
C TRP A 233 -12.65 -4.83 10.58
N ASN A 234 -11.87 -5.90 10.73
CA ASN A 234 -11.57 -6.79 9.62
C ASN A 234 -12.71 -7.81 9.54
N PHE A 235 -13.55 -7.68 8.51
CA PHE A 235 -14.61 -8.66 8.27
C PHE A 235 -14.00 -10.01 7.90
N GLU A 236 -14.68 -11.07 8.35
CA GLU A 236 -14.34 -12.45 8.01
C GLU A 236 -14.27 -12.64 6.50
N THR A 237 -13.37 -13.51 6.05
CA THR A 237 -13.26 -13.79 4.62
C THR A 237 -14.53 -14.47 4.10
N PRO A 238 -14.83 -14.35 2.80
CA PRO A 238 -15.98 -15.03 2.20
C PRO A 238 -15.95 -16.54 2.45
N SER A 239 -14.77 -17.16 2.43
CA SER A 239 -14.61 -18.59 2.71
C SER A 239 -14.95 -18.93 4.16
N ALA A 240 -14.51 -18.12 5.13
CA ALA A 240 -14.83 -18.32 6.54
C ALA A 240 -16.34 -18.24 6.80
N ARG A 241 -17.03 -17.30 6.16
CA ARG A 241 -18.49 -17.12 6.28
C ARG A 241 -19.33 -18.23 5.67
N ARG A 242 -18.83 -18.92 4.63
CA ARG A 242 -19.55 -20.07 4.06
C ARG A 242 -19.57 -21.28 5.00
N ASN A 243 -18.60 -21.39 5.89
CA ASN A 243 -18.47 -22.53 6.80
C ASN A 243 -19.22 -22.32 8.14
N THR A 244 -19.79 -21.14 8.36
CA THR A 244 -20.53 -20.78 9.59
C THR A 244 -22.05 -20.82 9.42
N HIS A 245 -22.55 -21.20 8.24
CA HIS A 245 -23.96 -21.45 7.93
C HIS A 245 -24.18 -22.92 7.59
#